data_AF-A0A816HUC6-F1
#
_entry.id   AF-A0A816HUC6-F1
#
_cell.length_a   1.000
_cell.length_b   1.000
_cell.length_c   1.000
_cell.angle_alpha   90.00
_cell.angle_beta   90.00
_cell.angle_gamma   90.00
#
_symmetry.space_group_name_H-M   'P 1'
#
loop_
_entity.id
_entity.type
_entity.pdbx_description
1 polymer ?
#
loop_
_entity_poly.entity_id
_entity_poly.type
_entity_poly.pdbx_seq_one_letter_code
_entity_poly.pdbx_strand_id
1 'polypeptide(L)'
;TAISKYTRLPYVIDHAQLSHRQWLLSALLRAVHFCTNVHDFIQERLYLEMTCLLYGYSVEFIETQLKRFYRLFHLEHHRFNMNQNVYHQFRRQTFDFARKQLDNLKIHQQSCDTRDCTIYIHYLYGYGYSSEVDFQRQFYRLWSLYF
;
A
#
# COMPACT_ATOMS: atom_id res chain seq x y z
N THR A 1 -12.31 3.66 12.18
CA THR A 1 -12.11 2.76 11.01
C THR A 1 -10.63 2.50 10.76
N ALA A 2 -10.11 1.38 11.28
CA ALA A 2 -8.71 0.99 11.08
C ALA A 2 -8.58 0.13 9.81
N ILE A 3 -7.93 0.68 8.77
CA ILE A 3 -7.60 0.00 7.51
C ILE A 3 -6.10 -0.30 7.55
N SER A 4 -5.70 -1.49 7.10
CA SER A 4 -4.31 -1.97 7.02
C SER A 4 -3.38 -0.92 6.40
N LYS A 5 -2.18 -0.71 6.98
CA LYS A 5 -1.11 0.14 6.41
C LYS A 5 -0.74 -0.27 4.97
N TYR A 6 -1.03 -1.50 4.57
CA TYR A 6 -0.70 -2.07 3.26
C TYR A 6 -1.88 -2.08 2.27
N THR A 7 -3.08 -1.68 2.71
CA THR A 7 -4.31 -1.63 1.89
C THR A 7 -4.91 -0.22 1.85
N ARG A 8 -4.29 0.74 2.55
CA ARG A 8 -4.70 2.14 2.57
C ARG A 8 -4.11 2.88 1.37
N LEU A 9 -4.95 3.71 0.77
CA LEU A 9 -4.52 4.69 -0.23
C LEU A 9 -3.54 5.67 0.43
N PRO A 10 -2.53 6.16 -0.29
CA PRO A 10 -1.39 6.90 0.28
C PRO A 10 -1.76 8.17 1.07
N TYR A 11 -2.98 8.67 0.92
CA TYR A 11 -3.51 9.84 1.64
C TYR A 11 -4.26 9.50 2.95
N VAL A 12 -4.34 8.24 3.37
CA VAL A 12 -5.11 7.78 4.57
C VAL A 12 -4.20 7.24 5.69
N ILE A 13 -2.87 7.34 5.57
CA ILE A 13 -1.89 6.80 6.53
C ILE A 13 -1.07 7.95 7.15
N ASP A 14 -0.65 7.78 8.42
CA ASP A 14 0.42 8.52 9.11
C ASP A 14 1.40 9.18 8.13
N HIS A 15 1.70 10.46 8.34
CA HIS A 15 2.69 11.29 7.64
C HIS A 15 3.01 10.81 6.22
N ALA A 16 2.50 11.47 5.19
CA ALA A 16 2.63 11.05 3.80
C ALA A 16 4.04 10.65 3.28
N GLN A 17 5.12 11.03 3.97
CA GLN A 17 6.46 10.46 3.78
C GLN A 17 6.52 8.94 4.03
N LEU A 18 5.81 8.42 5.02
CA LEU A 18 5.66 6.99 5.30
C LEU A 18 4.82 6.29 4.22
N SER A 19 3.75 6.92 3.73
CA SER A 19 2.97 6.41 2.59
C SER A 19 3.81 6.30 1.33
N HIS A 20 4.62 7.32 1.02
CA HIS A 20 5.54 7.28 -0.12
C HIS A 20 6.57 6.15 0.00
N ARG A 21 7.07 5.89 1.22
CA ARG A 21 8.01 4.79 1.48
C ARG A 21 7.39 3.39 1.35
N GLN A 22 6.07 3.26 1.50
CA GLN A 22 5.36 1.98 1.45
C GLN A 22 4.57 1.77 0.14
N TRP A 23 4.49 2.79 -0.70
CA TRP A 23 3.74 2.74 -1.95
C TRP A 23 4.16 1.57 -2.85
N LEU A 24 5.46 1.44 -3.13
CA LEU A 24 5.97 0.39 -4.03
C LEU A 24 5.67 -1.00 -3.47
N LEU A 25 5.89 -1.21 -2.17
CA LEU A 25 5.59 -2.48 -1.50
C LEU A 25 4.08 -2.83 -1.61
N SER A 26 3.21 -1.85 -1.40
CA SER A 26 1.77 -2.04 -1.47
C SER A 26 1.31 -2.29 -2.91
N ALA A 27 1.92 -1.60 -3.89
CA ALA A 27 1.66 -1.80 -5.30
C ALA A 27 2.07 -3.22 -5.75
N LEU A 28 3.21 -3.74 -5.26
CA LEU A 28 3.65 -5.10 -5.53
C LEU A 28 2.71 -6.15 -4.93
N LEU A 29 2.27 -5.97 -3.68
CA LEU A 29 1.27 -6.87 -3.07
C LEU A 29 -0.04 -6.90 -3.87
N ARG A 30 -0.49 -5.72 -4.31
CA ARG A 30 -1.67 -5.56 -5.15
C ARG A 30 -1.48 -6.27 -6.51
N ALA A 31 -0.31 -6.14 -7.13
CA ALA A 31 0.02 -6.84 -8.37
C ALA A 31 -0.12 -8.37 -8.22
N VAL A 32 0.34 -8.95 -7.10
CA VAL A 32 0.19 -10.40 -6.84
C VAL A 32 -1.27 -10.82 -6.72
N HIS A 33 -2.12 -9.96 -6.15
CA HIS A 33 -3.55 -10.26 -6.05
C HIS A 33 -4.25 -10.25 -7.41
N PHE A 34 -3.93 -9.30 -8.29
CA PHE A 34 -4.57 -9.18 -9.60
C PHE A 34 -4.00 -10.12 -10.65
N CYS A 35 -2.67 -10.29 -10.70
CA CYS A 35 -2.02 -11.16 -11.66
C CYS A 35 -2.24 -12.63 -11.28
N THR A 36 -2.76 -13.42 -12.21
CA THR A 36 -2.93 -14.87 -12.04
C THR A 36 -1.75 -15.65 -12.63
N ASN A 37 -1.09 -15.07 -13.64
CA ASN A 37 0.10 -15.58 -14.29
C ASN A 37 1.37 -14.87 -13.76
N VAL A 38 2.47 -15.62 -13.63
CA VAL A 38 3.78 -15.08 -13.28
C VAL A 38 4.29 -14.08 -14.31
N HIS A 39 3.96 -14.27 -15.60
CA HIS A 39 4.37 -13.36 -16.67
C HIS A 39 3.74 -11.96 -16.48
N ASP A 40 2.43 -11.92 -16.26
CA ASP A 40 1.70 -10.67 -16.02
C ASP A 40 2.24 -9.96 -14.77
N PHE A 41 2.56 -10.73 -13.73
CA PHE A 41 3.17 -10.19 -12.52
C PHE A 41 4.56 -9.60 -12.78
N ILE A 42 5.40 -10.27 -13.58
CA ILE A 42 6.72 -9.76 -13.95
C ILE A 42 6.59 -8.46 -14.75
N GLN A 43 5.65 -8.40 -15.70
CA GLN A 43 5.38 -7.19 -16.47
C GLN A 43 4.92 -6.03 -15.57
N GLU A 44 3.97 -6.27 -14.68
CA GLU A 44 3.49 -5.26 -13.73
C GLU A 44 4.62 -4.81 -12.78
N ARG A 45 5.46 -5.74 -12.32
CA ARG A 45 6.65 -5.42 -11.51
C ARG A 45 7.58 -4.47 -12.26
N LEU A 46 7.93 -4.79 -13.50
CA LEU A 46 8.77 -3.95 -14.35
C LEU A 46 8.15 -2.58 -14.57
N TYR A 47 6.84 -2.51 -14.83
CA TYR A 47 6.11 -1.26 -14.96
C TYR A 47 6.21 -0.39 -13.70
N LEU A 48 6.06 -0.99 -12.51
CA LEU A 48 6.21 -0.29 -11.23
C LEU A 48 7.65 0.19 -11.00
N GLU A 49 8.65 -0.63 -11.31
CA GLU A 49 10.07 -0.25 -11.22
C GLU A 49 10.37 0.94 -12.15
N MET A 50 9.92 0.90 -13.40
CA MET A 50 10.08 1.99 -14.37
C MET A 50 9.34 3.26 -13.91
N THR A 51 8.15 3.11 -13.36
CA THR A 51 7.37 4.21 -12.80
C THR A 51 8.13 4.88 -11.65
N CYS A 52 8.76 4.10 -10.77
CA CYS A 52 9.64 4.66 -9.73
C CYS A 52 10.80 5.47 -10.34
N LEU A 53 11.48 4.95 -11.36
CA LEU A 53 12.58 5.66 -12.01
C LEU A 53 12.11 6.98 -12.63
N LEU A 54 10.94 6.99 -13.29
CA LEU A 54 10.34 8.19 -13.87
C LEU A 54 9.97 9.25 -12.82
N TYR A 55 9.58 8.82 -11.62
CA TYR A 55 9.32 9.73 -10.49
C TYR A 55 10.59 10.16 -9.74
N GLY A 56 11.78 9.80 -10.22
CA GLY A 56 13.07 10.23 -9.66
C GLY A 56 13.54 9.42 -8.44
N TYR A 57 12.97 8.23 -8.21
CA TYR A 57 13.50 7.33 -7.17
C TYR A 57 14.84 6.73 -7.61
N SER A 58 15.77 6.59 -6.66
CA SER A 58 17.05 5.93 -6.93
C SER A 58 16.89 4.42 -7.12
N VAL A 59 17.82 3.83 -7.85
CA VAL A 59 17.88 2.37 -8.04
C VAL A 59 18.05 1.66 -6.69
N GLU A 60 18.82 2.22 -5.75
CA GLU A 60 18.98 1.60 -4.42
C GLU A 60 17.68 1.58 -3.63
N PHE A 61 16.84 2.61 -3.78
CA PHE A 61 15.52 2.63 -3.16
C PHE A 61 14.65 1.48 -3.68
N ILE A 62 14.57 1.32 -5.01
CA ILE A 62 13.78 0.27 -5.65
C ILE A 62 14.29 -1.12 -5.23
N GLU A 63 15.61 -1.33 -5.31
CA GLU A 63 16.30 -2.54 -4.84
C GLU A 63 15.94 -2.89 -3.40
N THR A 64 15.96 -1.90 -2.50
CA THR A 64 15.65 -2.09 -1.08
C THR A 64 14.20 -2.52 -0.87
N GLN A 65 13.27 -1.90 -1.59
CA GLN A 65 11.85 -2.26 -1.51
C GLN A 65 11.58 -3.65 -2.09
N LEU A 66 12.22 -4.02 -3.21
CA LEU A 66 12.10 -5.35 -3.79
C LEU A 66 12.68 -6.42 -2.86
N LYS A 67 13.88 -6.21 -2.29
CA LYS A 67 14.47 -7.11 -1.30
C LYS A 67 13.55 -7.30 -0.11
N ARG A 68 12.98 -6.20 0.42
CA ARG A 68 12.01 -6.25 1.51
C ARG A 68 10.77 -7.06 1.12
N PHE A 69 10.23 -6.86 -0.07
CA PHE A 69 9.07 -7.60 -0.58
C PHE A 69 9.36 -9.10 -0.66
N TYR A 70 10.45 -9.53 -1.29
CA TYR A 70 10.78 -10.94 -1.40
C TYR A 70 11.12 -11.59 -0.05
N ARG A 71 11.75 -10.84 0.87
CA ARG A 71 12.05 -11.30 2.23
C ARG A 71 10.79 -11.58 3.04
N LEU A 72 9.72 -10.79 2.88
CA LEU A 72 8.45 -11.00 3.59
C LEU A 72 7.82 -12.39 3.33
N PHE A 73 8.12 -12.99 2.18
CA PHE A 73 7.58 -14.28 1.77
C PHE A 73 8.66 -15.36 1.64
N HIS A 74 9.88 -15.11 2.11
CA HIS A 74 11.02 -16.03 2.02
C HIS A 74 11.37 -16.46 0.56
N LEU A 75 11.21 -15.54 -0.39
CA LEU A 75 11.42 -15.77 -1.83
C LEU A 75 12.68 -15.10 -2.39
N GLU A 76 13.67 -14.81 -1.56
CA GLU A 76 14.89 -14.10 -1.95
C GLU A 76 15.60 -14.78 -3.14
N HIS A 77 15.66 -16.12 -3.14
CA HIS A 77 16.28 -16.91 -4.22
C HIS A 77 15.47 -16.97 -5.52
N HIS A 78 14.18 -16.62 -5.48
CA HIS A 78 13.25 -16.74 -6.61
C HIS A 78 13.01 -15.40 -7.31
N ARG A 79 13.73 -14.34 -6.93
CA ARG A 79 13.59 -12.99 -7.51
C ARG A 79 13.73 -12.95 -9.03
N PHE A 80 14.65 -13.76 -9.56
CA PHE A 80 15.01 -13.77 -10.99
C PHE A 80 14.42 -14.96 -11.76
N ASN A 81 14.20 -16.09 -11.09
CA ASN A 81 13.74 -17.34 -11.70
C ASN A 81 12.45 -17.82 -11.02
N MET A 82 11.39 -17.04 -11.14
CA MET A 82 10.07 -17.43 -10.62
C MET A 82 9.31 -18.23 -11.69
N ASN A 83 9.03 -19.50 -11.41
CA ASN A 83 8.16 -20.31 -12.25
C ASN A 83 6.69 -20.19 -11.81
N GLN A 84 5.77 -20.62 -12.65
CA GLN A 84 4.32 -20.50 -12.39
C GLN A 84 3.89 -21.24 -11.11
N ASN A 85 4.50 -22.38 -10.80
CA ASN A 85 4.15 -23.18 -9.62
C ASN A 85 4.55 -22.48 -8.31
N VAL A 86 5.78 -21.95 -8.26
CA VAL A 86 6.28 -21.13 -7.15
C VAL A 86 5.45 -19.86 -7.03
N TYR A 87 5.09 -19.23 -8.15
CA TYR A 87 4.25 -18.04 -8.16
C TYR A 87 2.85 -18.32 -7.57
N HIS A 88 2.24 -19.47 -7.87
CA HIS A 88 0.97 -19.85 -7.26
C HIS A 88 1.07 -20.08 -5.75
N GLN A 89 2.15 -20.71 -5.27
CA GLN A 89 2.40 -20.88 -3.84
C GLN A 89 2.59 -19.54 -3.15
N PHE A 90 3.41 -18.67 -3.74
CA PHE A 90 3.62 -17.30 -3.30
C PHE A 90 2.31 -16.50 -3.24
N ARG A 91 1.49 -16.59 -4.29
CA ARG A 91 0.20 -15.93 -4.36
C ARG A 91 -0.74 -16.42 -3.25
N ARG A 92 -0.76 -17.71 -2.92
CA ARG A 92 -1.51 -18.21 -1.75
C ARG A 92 -1.00 -17.60 -0.44
N GLN A 93 0.32 -17.57 -0.23
CA GLN A 93 0.91 -16.98 0.97
C GLN A 93 0.57 -15.49 1.13
N THR A 94 0.54 -14.73 0.03
CA THR A 94 0.13 -13.31 0.06
C THR A 94 -1.35 -13.15 0.44
N PHE A 95 -2.25 -14.01 -0.05
CA PHE A 95 -3.64 -14.02 0.40
C PHE A 95 -3.79 -14.38 1.88
N ASP A 96 -3.05 -15.39 2.35
CA ASP A 96 -3.06 -15.76 3.77
C ASP A 96 -2.53 -14.63 4.66
N PHE A 97 -1.48 -13.94 4.20
CA PHE A 97 -0.94 -12.76 4.87
C PHE A 97 -1.98 -11.62 4.92
N ALA A 98 -2.65 -11.33 3.80
CA ALA A 98 -3.70 -10.32 3.74
C ALA A 98 -4.89 -10.66 4.66
N ARG A 99 -5.26 -11.94 4.74
CA ARG A 99 -6.31 -12.43 5.63
C ARG A 99 -5.94 -12.26 7.11
N LYS A 100 -4.73 -12.65 7.49
CA LYS A 100 -4.21 -12.44 8.85
C LYS A 100 -4.16 -10.96 9.24
N GLN A 101 -3.76 -10.09 8.31
CA GLN A 101 -3.81 -8.64 8.52
C GLN A 101 -5.24 -8.16 8.77
N LEU A 102 -6.21 -8.64 7.99
CA LEU A 102 -7.62 -8.28 8.16
C LEU A 102 -8.18 -8.77 9.50
N ASP A 103 -7.85 -9.99 9.93
CA ASP A 103 -8.34 -10.54 11.19
C ASP A 103 -7.74 -9.80 12.39
N ASN A 104 -6.45 -9.44 12.35
CA ASN A 104 -5.82 -8.59 13.36
C ASN A 104 -6.49 -7.21 13.46
N LEU A 105 -6.94 -6.64 12.33
CA LEU A 105 -7.67 -5.37 12.33
C LEU A 105 -9.05 -5.50 12.95
N LYS A 106 -9.77 -6.60 12.71
CA LYS A 106 -11.07 -6.84 13.34
C LYS A 106 -10.93 -6.95 14.86
N ILE A 107 -9.89 -7.63 15.34
CA ILE A 107 -9.58 -7.75 16.79
C ILE A 107 -9.27 -6.36 17.39
N HIS A 108 -8.51 -5.51 16.70
CA HIS A 108 -8.25 -4.14 17.14
C HIS A 108 -9.48 -3.22 17.06
N GLN A 109 -10.38 -3.41 16.09
CA GLN A 109 -11.64 -2.66 16.01
C GLN A 109 -12.59 -3.02 17.15
N GLN A 110 -12.73 -4.31 17.50
CA GLN A 110 -13.54 -4.75 18.65
C GLN A 110 -13.01 -4.21 19.99
N SER A 111 -11.72 -3.85 20.07
CA SER A 111 -11.13 -3.20 21.25
C SER A 111 -11.32 -1.68 21.28
N CYS A 112 -11.81 -1.06 20.19
CA CYS A 112 -11.99 0.39 20.06
C CYS A 112 -13.45 0.86 20.14
N ASP A 113 -14.43 -0.05 20.23
CA ASP A 113 -15.87 0.28 20.31
C ASP A 113 -16.32 0.91 21.65
N THR A 114 -15.39 1.40 22.48
CA THR A 114 -15.69 2.05 23.77
C THR A 114 -15.16 3.47 23.94
N ARG A 115 -14.49 4.07 22.94
CA ARG A 115 -14.05 5.47 23.01
C ARG A 115 -14.21 6.18 21.67
N ASP A 116 -14.69 7.42 21.72
CA ASP A 116 -14.91 8.31 20.58
C ASP A 116 -13.83 8.14 19.49
N CYS A 117 -14.26 7.67 18.32
CA CYS A 117 -13.39 7.40 17.19
C CYS A 117 -12.96 8.70 16.51
N THR A 118 -11.92 9.35 17.03
CA THR A 118 -11.27 10.48 16.37
C THR A 118 -10.51 9.99 15.13
N ILE A 119 -10.89 10.47 13.94
CA ILE A 119 -10.19 10.18 12.68
C ILE A 119 -9.15 11.28 12.44
N TYR A 120 -7.86 10.93 12.48
CA TYR A 120 -6.77 11.83 12.16
C TYR A 120 -6.43 11.74 10.67
N ILE A 121 -6.48 12.87 9.96
CA ILE A 121 -6.15 12.98 8.53
C ILE A 121 -4.91 13.89 8.41
N HIS A 122 -3.84 13.36 7.81
CA HIS A 122 -2.62 14.12 7.52
C HIS A 122 -2.51 14.37 6.01
N TYR A 123 -2.28 15.61 5.60
CA TYR A 123 -2.08 15.98 4.20
C TYR A 123 -0.71 16.67 3.98
N LEU A 124 -0.15 16.53 2.77
CA LEU A 124 1.10 17.19 2.38
C LEU A 124 0.83 18.61 1.91
N TYR A 125 1.44 19.59 2.57
CA TYR A 125 1.49 20.99 2.15
C TYR A 125 2.36 21.25 0.90
N GLY A 126 2.47 20.26 -0.01
CA GLY A 126 3.43 20.28 -1.11
C GLY A 126 2.86 20.53 -2.51
N TYR A 127 1.55 20.42 -2.73
CA TYR A 127 0.96 20.60 -4.06
C TYR A 127 -0.39 21.31 -3.98
N GLY A 128 -0.39 22.58 -4.39
CA GLY A 128 -1.60 23.35 -4.72
C GLY A 128 -1.86 24.52 -3.79
N TYR A 129 -1.90 25.73 -4.38
CA TYR A 129 -2.42 26.94 -3.76
C TYR A 129 -3.79 26.67 -3.17
N SER A 130 -3.90 26.65 -1.85
CA SER A 130 -5.02 27.18 -1.06
C SER A 130 -4.71 26.93 0.41
N SER A 131 -4.91 27.96 1.25
CA SER A 131 -4.64 27.91 2.68
C SER A 131 -5.45 26.80 3.38
N GLU A 132 -5.05 26.43 4.59
CA GLU A 132 -5.72 25.48 5.50
C GLU A 132 -7.26 25.65 5.57
N VAL A 133 -7.73 26.87 5.33
CA VAL A 133 -9.13 27.31 5.27
C VAL A 133 -9.92 26.71 4.09
N ASP A 134 -9.32 26.62 2.90
CA ASP A 134 -10.02 26.16 1.70
C ASP A 134 -10.17 24.64 1.67
N PHE A 135 -9.21 23.89 2.24
CA PHE A 135 -9.39 22.45 2.44
C PHE A 135 -10.56 22.17 3.37
N GLN A 136 -10.65 22.85 4.51
CA GLN A 136 -11.77 22.68 5.44
C GLN A 136 -13.11 23.01 4.76
N ARG A 137 -13.18 24.12 4.01
CA ARG A 137 -14.38 24.52 3.28
C ARG A 137 -14.80 23.47 2.24
N GLN A 138 -13.86 22.97 1.43
CA GLN A 138 -14.12 21.92 0.43
C GLN A 138 -14.54 20.60 1.09
N PHE A 139 -13.87 20.23 2.18
CA PHE A 139 -14.18 19.02 2.94
C PHE A 139 -15.61 19.07 3.51
N TYR A 140 -15.98 20.15 4.23
CA TYR A 140 -17.32 20.29 4.77
C TYR A 140 -18.39 20.36 3.69
N ARG A 141 -18.10 21.02 2.57
CA ARG A 141 -19.00 21.03 1.40
C ARG A 141 -19.24 19.63 0.86
N LEU A 142 -18.20 18.80 0.71
CA LEU A 142 -18.35 17.43 0.25
C LEU A 142 -19.04 16.55 1.30
N TRP A 143 -18.68 16.70 2.57
CA TRP A 143 -19.25 15.88 3.65
C TRP A 143 -20.75 16.08 3.77
N SER A 144 -21.21 17.33 3.79
CA SER A 144 -22.64 17.70 3.85
C SER A 144 -23.48 17.29 2.63
N LEU A 145 -22.85 16.94 1.51
CA LEU A 145 -23.56 16.45 0.33
C LEU A 145 -23.88 14.95 0.39
N TYR A 146 -23.13 14.19 1.18
CA TYR A 146 -23.23 12.72 1.22
C TYR A 146 -23.60 12.17 2.60
N PHE A 147 -23.55 12.99 3.65
CA PHE A 147 -23.95 12.70 5.03
C PHE A 147 -24.71 13.89 5.60
#